data_AF-A0A382FJZ1-F1
#
_entry.id   AF-A0A382FJZ1-F1
#
_cell.length_a   1.000
_cell.length_b   1.000
_cell.length_c   1.000
_cell.angle_alpha   90.00
_cell.angle_beta   90.00
_cell.angle_gamma   90.00
#
_symmetry.space_group_name_H-M   'P 1'
#
loop_
_entity.id
_entity.type
_entity.pdbx_description
1 polymer ?
#
loop_
_entity_poly.entity_id
_entity_poly.type
_entity_poly.pdbx_seq_one_letter_code
_entity_poly.pdbx_strand_id
1 'polypeptide(L)' 'MREKELEKLKDYKYGFTTDIESIKAPKGLNKEVVQFISNIKQEPKWMLEWRMKAFNRLQNLKEPNWQKPKYPKINY' A
#
# COMPACT_ATOMS: atom_id res chain seq x y z
N MET A 1 19.52 5.57 0.87
CA MET A 1 19.50 6.01 2.29
C MET A 1 18.89 4.95 3.18
N ARG A 2 17.61 4.58 3.02
CA ARG A 2 16.93 3.55 3.85
C ARG A 2 17.54 2.13 3.78
N GLU A 3 18.05 1.72 2.61
CA GLU A 3 18.67 0.40 2.43
C GLU A 3 19.97 0.23 3.22
N LYS A 4 20.79 1.29 3.31
CA LYS A 4 22.04 1.31 4.10
C LYS A 4 21.81 1.22 5.61
N GLU A 5 20.69 1.70 6.11
CA GLU A 5 20.30 1.57 7.52
C GLU A 5 19.79 0.15 7.84
N LEU A 6 19.11 -0.48 6.88
CA LEU A 6 18.64 -1.86 6.98
C LEU A 6 19.79 -2.88 7.00
N GLU A 7 20.88 -2.65 6.26
CA GLU A 7 22.08 -3.50 6.33
C GLU A 7 22.73 -3.47 7.72
N LYS A 8 22.86 -2.30 8.34
CA LYS A 8 23.40 -2.18 9.71
C LYS A 8 22.57 -2.90 10.77
N LEU A 9 21.26 -3.03 10.58
CA LEU A 9 20.36 -3.78 11.47
C LEU A 9 20.48 -5.29 11.27
N LYS A 10 20.78 -5.75 10.04
CA LYS A 10 21.04 -7.17 9.73
C LYS A 10 22.34 -7.68 10.34
N ASP A 11 23.34 -6.81 10.50
CA ASP A 11 24.62 -7.12 11.15
C ASP A 11 24.51 -7.24 12.69
N TYR A 12 23.32 -7.10 13.27
CA TYR A 12 23.13 -7.34 14.70
C TYR A 12 23.27 -8.83 15.00
N LYS A 13 24.39 -9.21 15.61
CA LYS A 13 24.80 -10.60 15.93
C LYS A 13 23.75 -11.43 16.67
N TYR A 14 22.78 -10.80 17.33
CA TYR A 14 21.71 -11.45 18.09
C TYR A 14 20.30 -11.14 17.53
N GLY A 15 20.22 -10.66 16.29
CA GLY A 15 18.96 -10.36 15.62
C GLY A 15 18.29 -11.62 15.10
N PHE A 16 16.97 -11.68 15.21
CA PHE A 16 16.17 -12.73 14.57
C PHE A 16 15.74 -12.25 13.18
N THR A 17 16.12 -12.98 12.14
CA THR A 17 15.65 -12.75 10.77
C THR A 17 14.97 -14.00 10.25
N THR A 18 13.77 -13.84 9.69
CA THR A 18 13.07 -14.90 8.98
C THR A 18 12.84 -14.44 7.55
N ASP A 19 13.33 -15.21 6.59
CA ASP A 19 13.05 -14.98 5.18
C ASP A 19 11.61 -15.39 4.90
N ILE A 20 10.77 -14.40 4.62
CA ILE A 20 9.36 -14.60 4.27
C ILE A 20 9.18 -14.10 2.84
N GLU A 21 8.57 -14.93 2.00
CA GLU A 21 8.17 -14.52 0.67
C GLU A 21 7.17 -13.36 0.76
N SER A 22 7.53 -12.22 0.15
CA SER A 22 6.70 -11.01 0.18
C SER A 22 6.43 -10.54 -1.24
N ILE A 23 5.16 -10.60 -1.64
CA ILE A 23 4.69 -10.04 -2.89
C ILE A 23 4.26 -8.60 -2.62
N LYS A 24 4.87 -7.65 -3.34
CA LYS A 24 4.54 -6.23 -3.23
C LYS A 24 3.72 -5.80 -4.43
N ALA A 25 2.68 -5.01 -4.17
CA ALA A 25 1.95 -4.34 -5.23
C ALA A 25 2.83 -3.27 -5.91
N PRO A 26 2.58 -2.96 -7.20
CA PRO A 26 3.27 -1.87 -7.87
C PRO A 26 2.95 -0.53 -7.20
N LYS A 27 3.81 0.46 -7.44
CA LYS A 27 3.67 1.81 -6.85
C LYS A 27 2.50 2.55 -7.51
N GLY A 28 1.71 3.24 -6.71
CA GLY A 28 0.53 4.00 -7.16
C GLY A 28 -0.78 3.23 -6.94
N LEU A 29 -1.90 3.95 -6.97
CA LEU A 29 -3.23 3.38 -6.79
C LEU A 29 -4.00 3.48 -8.10
N ASN A 30 -4.20 2.34 -8.75
CA ASN A 30 -5.03 2.23 -9.94
C ASN A 30 -5.96 1.00 -9.84
N LYS A 31 -6.89 0.85 -10.79
CA LYS A 31 -7.83 -0.28 -10.79
C LYS A 31 -7.10 -1.63 -10.90
N GLU A 32 -6.02 -1.68 -11.66
CA GLU A 32 -5.21 -2.88 -11.89
C GLU A 32 -4.53 -3.36 -10.59
N VAL A 33 -4.02 -2.44 -9.78
CA VAL A 33 -3.43 -2.71 -8.45
C VAL A 33 -4.48 -3.32 -7.52
N VAL A 34 -5.71 -2.79 -7.53
CA VAL A 34 -6.78 -3.33 -6.69
C VAL A 34 -7.17 -4.74 -7.14
N GLN A 35 -7.25 -5.00 -8.45
CA GLN A 35 -7.48 -6.36 -8.99
C GLN A 35 -6.33 -7.31 -8.64
N PHE A 36 -5.09 -6.85 -8.81
CA PHE A 36 -3.88 -7.61 -8.48
C PHE A 36 -3.87 -8.05 -7.01
N ILE A 37 -4.15 -7.12 -6.09
CA ILE A 37 -4.23 -7.42 -4.66
C ILE A 37 -5.33 -8.45 -4.36
N SER A 38 -6.51 -8.29 -4.98
CA SER A 38 -7.65 -9.18 -4.77
C SER A 38 -7.36 -10.61 -5.26
N ASN A 39 -6.71 -10.72 -6.43
CA ASN A 39 -6.32 -12.00 -7.03
C ASN A 39 -5.27 -12.74 -6.17
N ILE A 40 -4.25 -12.03 -5.68
CA ILE A 40 -3.23 -12.63 -4.80
C ILE A 40 -3.85 -13.17 -3.52
N LYS A 41 -4.82 -12.44 -2.97
CA LYS A 41 -5.50 -12.80 -1.73
C LYS A 41 -6.63 -13.81 -1.91
N GLN A 42 -6.91 -14.22 -3.16
CA GLN A 42 -8.02 -15.12 -3.49
C GLN A 42 -9.35 -14.66 -2.87
N GLU A 43 -9.62 -13.36 -2.95
CA GLU A 43 -10.82 -12.79 -2.33
C GLU A 43 -12.10 -13.19 -3.08
N PRO A 44 -13.23 -13.35 -2.37
CA PRO A 44 -14.52 -13.60 -3.01
C PRO A 44 -14.98 -12.39 -3.83
N LYS A 45 -15.77 -12.63 -4.88
CA LYS A 45 -16.20 -11.61 -5.85
C LYS A 45 -16.81 -10.35 -5.21
N TRP A 46 -17.62 -10.51 -4.17
CA TRP A 46 -18.25 -9.38 -3.47
C TRP A 46 -17.22 -8.44 -2.83
N MET A 47 -16.06 -8.95 -2.41
CA MET A 47 -15.01 -8.15 -1.78
C MET A 47 -14.27 -7.33 -2.83
N LEU A 48 -14.01 -7.90 -4.01
CA LEU A 48 -13.48 -7.17 -5.16
C LEU A 48 -14.42 -6.02 -5.56
N GLU A 49 -15.72 -6.30 -5.68
CA GLU A 49 -16.73 -5.29 -6.01
C GLU A 49 -16.79 -4.17 -4.96
N TRP A 50 -16.70 -4.51 -3.67
CA TRP A 50 -16.65 -3.55 -2.59
C TRP A 50 -15.41 -2.65 -2.67
N ARG A 51 -14.23 -3.23 -2.92
CA ARG A 51 -12.99 -2.47 -3.15
C ARG A 51 -13.10 -1.54 -4.34
N MET A 52 -13.69 -2.00 -5.45
CA MET A 52 -13.90 -1.17 -6.64
C MET A 52 -14.84 0.00 -6.36
N LYS A 53 -15.92 -0.23 -5.61
CA LYS A 53 -16.83 0.83 -5.17
C LYS A 53 -16.12 1.87 -4.30
N ALA A 54 -15.26 1.43 -3.38
CA ALA A 54 -14.46 2.32 -2.54
C ALA A 54 -13.46 3.16 -3.36
N PHE A 55 -12.77 2.54 -4.33
CA PHE A 55 -11.86 3.25 -5.23
C PHE A 55 -12.58 4.34 -6.04
N ASN A 56 -13.74 4.00 -6.63
CA ASN A 56 -14.55 4.97 -7.37
C ASN A 56 -15.05 6.10 -6.47
N ARG A 57 -15.41 5.79 -5.22
CA ARG A 57 -15.81 6.81 -4.25
C ARG A 57 -14.64 7.75 -3.96
N LEU A 58 -13.44 7.22 -3.65
CA LEU A 58 -12.25 8.00 -3.35
C LEU A 58 -11.90 8.99 -4.47
N GLN A 59 -11.94 8.53 -5.72
CA GLN A 59 -11.67 9.38 -6.90
C GLN A 59 -12.65 10.57 -7.05
N ASN A 60 -13.87 10.44 -6.54
CA ASN A 60 -14.87 11.50 -6.57
C ASN A 60 -14.83 12.40 -5.33
N LEU A 61 -14.12 12.00 -4.26
CA LEU A 61 -14.02 12.81 -3.05
C LEU A 61 -12.98 13.92 -3.24
N LYS A 62 -13.34 15.12 -2.80
CA LYS A 62 -12.37 16.20 -2.61
C LYS A 62 -11.73 16.05 -1.25
N GLU A 63 -10.40 16.07 -1.23
CA GLU A 63 -9.63 16.02 0.00
C GLU A 63 -9.95 17.24 0.88
N PRO A 64 -10.38 17.05 2.14
CA PRO A 64 -10.71 18.16 3.02
C PRO A 64 -9.45 18.89 3.50
N ASN A 65 -9.44 20.22 3.41
CA ASN A 65 -8.27 21.06 3.74
C ASN A 65 -8.40 21.83 5.07
N TRP A 66 -9.33 21.44 5.96
CA TRP A 66 -9.56 22.14 7.24
C TRP A 66 -8.49 21.88 8.30
N GLN A 67 -7.58 20.94 8.05
CA GLN A 67 -6.51 20.59 8.99
C GLN A 67 -5.44 21.68 9.06
N LYS A 68 -4.89 21.90 10.26
CA LYS A 68 -3.77 22.82 10.53
C LYS A 68 -2.47 22.41 9.84
N PRO A 69 -1.98 21.16 9.95
CA PRO A 69 -0.80 20.74 9.20
C PRO A 69 -1.11 20.73 7.70
N LYS A 70 -0.24 21.38 6.92
CA LYS A 70 -0.28 21.35 5.46
C LYS A 70 0.76 20.36 4.97
N TYR A 71 0.34 19.49 4.07
CA TYR A 71 1.20 18.49 3.42
C TYR A 71 1.15 18.68 1.90
N PRO A 72 2.22 18.29 1.19
CA PRO A 72 2.20 18.28 -0.27
C PRO A 72 1.11 17.32 -0.76
N LYS A 73 0.41 17.70 -1.83
CA LYS A 73 -0.65 16.87 -2.41
C LYS A 73 -0.10 15.51 -2.82
N ILE A 74 -0.75 14.46 -2.37
CA ILE A 74 -0.44 13.08 -2.74
C ILE A 74 -1.10 12.82 -4.10
N ASN A 75 -0.36 12.17 -5.01
CA ASN A 75 -0.94 11.68 -6.25
C ASN A 75 -1.62 10.33 -5.96
N TYR A 76 -2.95 10.32 -6.04
CA TYR A 76 -3.80 9.17 -5.73
C TYR A 76 -4.20 8.43 -7.00
#